data_AF-A0A935TQB6-F1
#
_entry.id   AF-A0A935TQB6-F1
#
_cell.length_a   1.000
_cell.length_b   1.000
_cell.length_c   1.000
_cell.angle_alpha   90.00
_cell.angle_beta   90.00
_cell.angle_gamma   90.00
#
_symmetry.space_group_name_H-M   'P 1'
#
loop_
_entity.id
_entity.type
_entity.pdbx_description
1 polymer ?
#
loop_
_entity_poly.entity_id
_entity_poly.type
_entity_poly.pdbx_seq_one_letter_code
_entity_poly.pdbx_strand_id
1 'polypeptide(L)'
;MSTPPPKQPGNLPSKNPNSTNPNRPFKPNTQPYSSKNEDEEDEDAAALSENYSDTDNLQEPTEEIVSPRDAIKIGIPIGDINGVGIEVILKTFADDRLLSLCTPVIYGSSRVLSYHRKVLQLPDTPYHLVTDALKAKSKVLNVVNCWNEEVQITIGRPNPAAGQFALRALDAAIYDMQQGRLHAIVTAPVNKNVIHDSKTPFYGHTEYLAQKANTPHSLMLLVNDQMRMAIVTNHLPVSKIAGKITEDLIYNKLVILNDSLCRDFGFNRPRIAVLGLNPHASDEGLIGNEEATMITPAINRALQHNEFIFGPYAADSFFGSGLYKKFDAVLAMYHDQGLIPFKTLGFGEGVNFTAGLPFVRTSPDHGTAYDIAGRNLANESSFRKAVFQAIDIYYNRLNYKDMYANPLQRASSALIAQFADETIAPDDEN
;
A
#
# COMPACT_ATOMS: atom_id res chain seq x y z
N MET A 1 41.45 37.66 -19.40
CA MET A 1 40.86 38.17 -20.66
C MET A 1 39.36 38.09 -20.53
N SER A 2 38.69 39.21 -20.75
CA SER A 2 37.43 39.59 -20.13
C SER A 2 36.19 39.12 -20.90
N THR A 3 35.17 38.71 -20.15
CA THR A 3 33.79 38.49 -20.59
C THR A 3 33.10 39.81 -20.98
N PRO A 4 32.25 39.84 -22.02
CA PRO A 4 31.55 41.05 -22.45
C PRO A 4 30.27 41.33 -21.62
N PRO A 5 29.81 42.60 -21.54
CA PRO A 5 28.69 43.03 -20.68
C PRO A 5 27.31 42.88 -21.34
N PRO A 6 26.19 42.95 -20.57
CA PRO A 6 24.83 42.73 -21.07
C PRO A 6 24.22 43.99 -21.70
N LYS A 7 23.31 43.80 -22.68
CA LYS A 7 22.54 44.88 -23.34
C LYS A 7 21.19 45.13 -22.63
N GLN A 8 20.89 46.39 -22.36
CA GLN A 8 19.58 46.91 -21.92
C GLN A 8 18.71 47.39 -23.11
N PRO A 9 17.37 47.55 -22.92
CA PRO A 9 16.40 47.59 -24.01
C PRO A 9 16.12 49.01 -24.55
N GLY A 10 15.82 49.11 -25.84
CA GLY A 10 15.43 50.36 -26.51
C GLY A 10 13.92 50.50 -26.65
N ASN A 11 13.38 51.61 -26.13
CA ASN A 11 12.04 52.16 -26.39
C ASN A 11 11.98 52.91 -27.73
N LEU A 12 10.77 53.06 -28.30
CA LEU A 12 10.22 54.20 -29.07
C LEU A 12 8.82 53.82 -29.64
N PRO A 13 7.91 54.74 -30.03
CA PRO A 13 7.24 55.76 -29.22
C PRO A 13 5.69 55.75 -29.37
N SER A 14 5.03 56.52 -28.51
CA SER A 14 3.60 56.84 -28.48
C SER A 14 3.13 57.79 -29.60
N LYS A 15 1.88 57.63 -30.07
CA LYS A 15 0.93 58.76 -30.31
C LYS A 15 -0.52 58.27 -30.34
N ASN A 16 -1.29 58.80 -29.38
CA ASN A 16 -2.76 58.85 -29.24
C ASN A 16 -3.30 60.04 -30.10
N PRO A 17 -4.59 60.51 -30.12
CA PRO A 17 -5.77 60.17 -29.29
C PRO A 17 -7.17 60.23 -29.97
N ASN A 18 -8.20 60.03 -29.12
CA ASN A 18 -9.61 60.51 -29.12
C ASN A 18 -10.65 59.40 -29.22
N SER A 19 -11.74 59.35 -28.44
CA SER A 19 -12.18 60.03 -27.20
C SER A 19 -13.58 59.46 -26.86
N THR A 20 -13.89 59.23 -25.57
CA THR A 20 -15.24 59.29 -24.91
C THR A 20 -16.35 58.33 -25.40
N ASN A 21 -17.22 57.70 -24.61
CA ASN A 21 -17.74 57.92 -23.25
C ASN A 21 -18.40 56.60 -22.75
N PRO A 22 -18.60 56.39 -21.44
CA PRO A 22 -19.05 55.14 -20.81
C PRO A 22 -20.57 55.10 -20.61
N ASN A 23 -21.16 53.90 -20.63
CA ASN A 23 -22.36 53.50 -19.88
C ASN A 23 -22.91 52.16 -20.39
N ARG A 24 -22.73 51.07 -19.62
CA ARG A 24 -23.79 50.06 -19.44
C ARG A 24 -23.47 49.14 -18.24
N PRO A 25 -24.43 48.91 -17.33
CA PRO A 25 -24.20 48.20 -16.08
C PRO A 25 -24.24 46.67 -16.26
N PHE A 26 -23.46 45.99 -15.41
CA PHE A 26 -23.52 44.56 -15.16
C PHE A 26 -24.91 44.15 -14.64
N LYS A 27 -25.52 43.14 -15.25
CA LYS A 27 -26.71 42.45 -14.71
C LYS A 27 -26.28 41.16 -14.01
N PRO A 28 -26.58 40.96 -12.72
CA PRO A 28 -26.55 39.65 -12.09
C PRO A 28 -27.85 38.90 -12.45
N ASN A 29 -27.72 37.68 -12.93
CA ASN A 29 -28.87 36.84 -13.23
C ASN A 29 -29.22 36.02 -11.98
N THR A 30 -30.22 36.49 -11.24
CA THR A 30 -30.97 35.71 -10.24
C THR A 30 -32.36 35.47 -10.81
N GLN A 31 -32.85 34.22 -10.74
CA GLN A 31 -34.28 33.91 -10.55
C GLN A 31 -34.46 32.41 -10.22
N PRO A 32 -35.57 32.05 -9.55
CA PRO A 32 -35.56 31.16 -8.40
C PRO A 32 -36.39 29.88 -8.58
N TYR A 33 -36.12 28.85 -7.78
CA TYR A 33 -37.01 27.73 -7.44
C TYR A 33 -36.39 27.09 -6.19
N SER A 34 -37.09 26.55 -5.18
CA SER A 34 -38.47 26.51 -4.73
C SER A 34 -38.37 25.77 -3.40
N SER A 35 -38.87 26.34 -2.31
CA SER A 35 -38.98 25.65 -1.03
C SER A 35 -40.03 24.54 -1.11
N LYS A 36 -39.68 23.34 -0.63
CA LYS A 36 -40.56 22.43 0.13
C LYS A 36 -39.82 21.16 0.58
N ASN A 37 -40.05 20.85 1.85
CA ASN A 37 -39.89 19.58 2.57
C ASN A 37 -38.49 19.29 3.12
N GLU A 38 -38.28 19.84 4.32
CA GLU A 38 -37.66 19.16 5.46
C GLU A 38 -38.54 17.96 5.89
N ASP A 39 -37.91 17.06 6.65
CA ASP A 39 -38.43 15.87 7.35
C ASP A 39 -38.26 14.53 6.62
N GLU A 40 -37.65 13.58 7.35
CA GLU A 40 -37.25 12.20 7.01
C GLU A 40 -35.80 12.01 6.51
N GLU A 41 -34.83 12.12 7.41
CA GLU A 41 -33.59 11.32 7.40
C GLU A 41 -32.87 11.44 8.76
N ASP A 42 -33.59 11.12 9.84
CA ASP A 42 -33.06 11.04 11.22
C ASP A 42 -33.65 9.78 11.88
N GLU A 43 -33.34 8.58 11.35
CA GLU A 43 -33.71 7.33 12.04
C GLU A 43 -32.79 6.11 11.77
N ASP A 44 -31.58 6.27 11.24
CA ASP A 44 -30.66 5.14 10.98
C ASP A 44 -29.33 5.19 11.77
N ALA A 45 -29.26 5.97 12.86
CA ALA A 45 -28.08 6.08 13.72
C ALA A 45 -28.15 5.26 15.03
N ALA A 46 -29.17 4.41 15.23
CA ALA A 46 -29.41 3.73 16.51
C ALA A 46 -29.65 2.20 16.43
N ALA A 47 -29.25 1.54 15.35
CA ALA A 47 -29.42 0.07 15.20
C ALA A 47 -28.09 -0.71 14.96
N LEU A 48 -26.96 -0.19 15.45
CA LEU A 48 -25.65 -0.86 15.37
C LEU A 48 -25.13 -1.25 16.76
N SER A 49 -25.92 -2.01 17.51
CA SER A 49 -25.44 -2.72 18.69
C SER A 49 -26.32 -3.92 19.02
N GLU A 50 -26.42 -4.89 18.10
CA GLU A 50 -26.78 -6.28 18.40
C GLU A 50 -26.72 -7.09 17.08
N ASN A 51 -26.07 -8.26 17.12
CA ASN A 51 -25.85 -9.27 16.06
C ASN A 51 -24.39 -9.43 15.61
N TYR A 52 -23.52 -9.82 16.55
CA TYR A 52 -22.32 -10.61 16.27
C TYR A 52 -22.60 -12.07 16.63
N SER A 53 -23.41 -12.75 15.83
CA SER A 53 -23.48 -14.22 15.81
C SER A 53 -24.19 -14.65 14.53
N ASP A 54 -23.39 -14.94 13.50
CA ASP A 54 -23.67 -15.90 12.40
C ASP A 54 -22.84 -15.52 11.17
N THR A 55 -21.57 -15.91 11.18
CA THR A 55 -20.74 -16.00 9.97
C THR A 55 -20.09 -17.38 9.86
N ASP A 56 -20.87 -18.44 10.09
CA ASP A 56 -20.47 -19.81 9.77
C ASP A 56 -20.96 -20.19 8.37
N ASN A 57 -20.18 -19.85 7.34
CA ASN A 57 -19.98 -20.67 6.13
C ASN A 57 -19.07 -19.98 5.09
N LEU A 58 -17.86 -19.62 5.50
CA LEU A 58 -16.73 -19.60 4.57
C LEU A 58 -15.78 -20.70 5.05
N GLN A 59 -15.72 -21.79 4.28
CA GLN A 59 -14.75 -22.86 4.48
C GLN A 59 -13.36 -22.23 4.52
N GLU A 60 -12.69 -22.24 5.68
CA GLU A 60 -11.30 -21.82 5.77
C GLU A 60 -10.49 -22.63 4.75
N PRO A 61 -9.74 -21.98 3.83
CA PRO A 61 -8.86 -22.71 2.95
C PRO A 61 -7.85 -23.44 3.83
N THR A 62 -7.81 -24.76 3.73
CA THR A 62 -6.77 -25.58 4.34
C THR A 62 -5.44 -25.19 3.70
N GLU A 63 -4.74 -24.20 4.29
CA GLU A 63 -3.41 -23.80 3.85
C GLU A 63 -2.48 -25.00 4.06
N GLU A 64 -2.09 -25.65 2.98
CA GLU A 64 -1.01 -26.63 2.98
C GLU A 64 0.24 -25.93 3.50
N ILE A 65 0.74 -26.34 4.67
CA ILE A 65 1.97 -25.80 5.23
C ILE A 65 3.08 -26.13 4.25
N VAL A 66 3.58 -25.10 3.56
CA VAL A 66 4.72 -25.23 2.64
C VAL A 66 5.87 -25.81 3.46
N SER A 67 6.34 -27.00 3.08
CA SER A 67 7.53 -27.58 3.69
C SER A 67 8.66 -26.56 3.60
N PRO A 68 9.55 -26.43 4.60
CA PRO A 68 10.74 -25.58 4.50
C PRO A 68 11.62 -25.84 3.26
N ARG A 69 11.36 -26.94 2.55
CA ARG A 69 12.02 -27.34 1.30
C ARG A 69 11.34 -26.82 0.02
N ASP A 70 10.08 -26.43 0.06
CA ASP A 70 9.32 -25.98 -1.11
C ASP A 70 9.29 -24.44 -1.18
N ALA A 71 9.75 -23.90 -2.30
CA ALA A 71 9.81 -22.45 -2.48
C ALA A 71 8.41 -21.88 -2.74
N ILE A 72 8.04 -20.80 -2.05
CA ILE A 72 6.71 -20.21 -2.14
C ILE A 72 6.38 -19.80 -3.58
N LYS A 73 5.17 -20.14 -4.04
CA LYS A 73 4.61 -19.65 -5.31
C LYS A 73 4.16 -18.19 -5.21
N ILE A 74 4.73 -17.34 -6.06
CA ILE A 74 4.42 -15.90 -6.11
C ILE A 74 3.79 -15.56 -7.45
N GLY A 75 2.58 -15.01 -7.42
CA GLY A 75 1.88 -14.54 -8.62
C GLY A 75 2.31 -13.14 -9.02
N ILE A 76 2.62 -12.96 -10.29
CA ILE A 76 3.21 -11.71 -10.82
C ILE A 76 2.38 -11.24 -12.03
N PRO A 77 1.31 -10.47 -11.81
CA PRO A 77 0.62 -9.82 -12.91
C PRO A 77 1.52 -8.75 -13.54
N ILE A 78 1.66 -8.81 -14.87
CA ILE A 78 2.67 -8.02 -15.62
C ILE A 78 2.43 -6.51 -15.64
N GLY A 79 1.29 -6.04 -15.15
CA GLY A 79 0.94 -4.62 -15.15
C GLY A 79 0.67 -4.08 -16.56
N ASP A 80 0.95 -2.79 -16.78
CA ASP A 80 0.75 -2.15 -18.08
C ASP A 80 1.76 -2.66 -19.13
N ILE A 81 1.24 -3.24 -20.22
CA ILE A 81 2.04 -3.84 -21.30
C ILE A 81 2.89 -2.84 -22.10
N ASN A 82 2.67 -1.54 -21.94
CA ASN A 82 3.43 -0.47 -22.59
C ASN A 82 4.39 0.25 -21.63
N GLY A 83 4.36 -0.08 -20.33
CA GLY A 83 5.25 0.49 -19.31
C GLY A 83 6.51 -0.34 -19.06
N VAL A 84 7.22 -0.03 -17.98
CA VAL A 84 8.45 -0.72 -17.55
C VAL A 84 8.24 -2.03 -16.79
N GLY A 85 6.99 -2.39 -16.48
CA GLY A 85 6.68 -3.55 -15.62
C GLY A 85 7.34 -4.85 -16.08
N ILE A 86 7.25 -5.14 -17.38
CA ILE A 86 7.85 -6.34 -17.96
C ILE A 86 9.39 -6.27 -17.93
N GLU A 87 9.98 -5.10 -18.17
CA GLU A 87 11.44 -4.92 -18.09
C GLU A 87 11.97 -5.27 -16.70
N VAL A 88 11.35 -4.74 -15.63
CA VAL A 88 11.80 -4.99 -14.26
C VAL A 88 11.54 -6.44 -13.82
N ILE A 89 10.46 -7.08 -14.29
CA ILE A 89 10.20 -8.50 -14.05
C ILE A 89 11.31 -9.34 -14.69
N LEU A 90 11.59 -9.14 -15.98
CA LEU A 90 12.60 -9.92 -16.71
C LEU A 90 13.99 -9.72 -16.13
N LYS A 91 14.38 -8.48 -15.79
CA LYS A 91 15.66 -8.19 -15.11
C LYS A 91 15.76 -8.84 -13.73
N THR A 92 14.67 -8.87 -12.97
CA THR A 92 14.66 -9.48 -11.64
C THR A 92 14.94 -10.98 -11.72
N PHE A 93 14.26 -11.70 -12.61
CA PHE A 93 14.39 -13.15 -12.76
C PHE A 93 15.46 -13.60 -13.76
N ALA A 94 16.29 -12.67 -14.25
CA ALA A 94 17.53 -13.03 -14.94
C ALA A 94 18.59 -13.59 -13.98
N ASP A 95 18.42 -13.37 -12.67
CA ASP A 95 19.25 -13.95 -11.61
C ASP A 95 18.60 -15.22 -11.05
N ASP A 96 19.09 -16.38 -11.48
CA ASP A 96 18.56 -17.71 -11.11
C ASP A 96 18.58 -17.98 -9.61
N ARG A 97 19.36 -17.23 -8.82
CA ARG A 97 19.37 -17.37 -7.35
C ARG A 97 18.00 -17.08 -6.75
N LEU A 98 17.23 -16.15 -7.33
CA LEU A 98 15.86 -15.85 -6.91
C LEU A 98 14.91 -17.04 -7.12
N LEU A 99 15.13 -17.86 -8.16
CA LEU A 99 14.32 -19.05 -8.44
C LEU A 99 14.50 -20.16 -7.39
N SER A 100 15.54 -20.06 -6.57
CA SER A 100 15.73 -20.95 -5.41
C SER A 100 14.99 -20.46 -4.16
N LEU A 101 14.60 -19.18 -4.11
CA LEU A 101 13.91 -18.56 -2.98
C LEU A 101 12.38 -18.55 -3.17
N CYS A 102 11.92 -18.47 -4.42
CA CYS A 102 10.50 -18.54 -4.75
C CYS A 102 10.26 -19.24 -6.09
N THR A 103 9.01 -19.64 -6.32
CA THR A 103 8.50 -20.12 -7.61
C THR A 103 7.68 -18.99 -8.25
N PRO A 104 8.27 -18.16 -9.13
CA PRO A 104 7.54 -17.07 -9.76
C PRO A 104 6.59 -17.58 -10.85
N VAL A 105 5.36 -17.07 -10.84
CA VAL A 105 4.30 -17.34 -11.81
C VAL A 105 3.85 -16.01 -12.42
N ILE A 106 4.30 -15.72 -13.63
CA ILE A 106 3.92 -14.51 -14.36
C ILE A 106 2.52 -14.68 -14.97
N TYR A 107 1.62 -13.76 -14.69
CA TYR A 107 0.29 -13.68 -15.32
C TYR A 107 0.30 -12.60 -16.39
N GLY A 108 0.13 -12.99 -17.65
CA GLY A 108 0.22 -12.07 -18.78
C GLY A 108 0.17 -12.79 -20.12
N SER A 109 1.14 -12.53 -20.99
CA SER A 109 1.28 -13.24 -22.26
C SER A 109 2.74 -13.47 -22.61
N SER A 110 3.08 -14.73 -22.89
CA SER A 110 4.38 -15.15 -23.40
C SER A 110 4.81 -14.43 -24.67
N ARG A 111 3.85 -14.06 -25.55
CA ARG A 111 4.14 -13.24 -26.74
C ARG A 111 4.57 -11.83 -26.36
N VAL A 112 3.89 -11.21 -25.39
CA VAL A 112 4.22 -9.88 -24.88
C VAL A 112 5.58 -9.88 -24.16
N LEU A 113 5.85 -10.88 -23.31
CA LEU A 113 7.16 -11.06 -22.68
C LEU A 113 8.28 -11.19 -23.73
N SER A 114 8.06 -12.03 -24.75
CA SER A 114 9.03 -12.26 -25.82
C SER A 114 9.26 -10.99 -26.67
N TYR A 115 8.23 -10.19 -26.91
CA TYR A 115 8.34 -8.92 -27.61
C TYR A 115 9.22 -7.94 -26.81
N HIS A 116 8.92 -7.74 -25.52
CA HIS A 116 9.68 -6.82 -24.66
C HIS A 116 11.13 -7.26 -24.51
N ARG A 117 11.38 -8.55 -24.27
CA ARG A 117 12.74 -9.11 -24.19
C ARG A 117 13.55 -8.78 -25.45
N LYS A 118 12.96 -8.92 -26.64
CA LYS A 118 13.61 -8.60 -27.92
C LYS A 118 13.88 -7.10 -28.08
N VAL A 119 12.89 -6.25 -27.77
CA VAL A 119 13.06 -4.78 -27.84
C VAL A 119 14.17 -4.30 -26.91
N LEU A 120 14.20 -4.84 -25.69
CA LEU A 120 15.16 -4.50 -24.64
C LEU A 120 16.54 -5.15 -24.82
N GLN A 121 16.66 -6.09 -25.77
CA GLN A 121 17.88 -6.88 -26.01
C GLN A 121 18.36 -7.61 -24.73
N LEU A 122 17.42 -8.12 -23.93
CA LEU A 122 17.73 -8.87 -22.73
C LEU A 122 18.14 -10.32 -23.07
N PRO A 123 18.98 -10.95 -22.23
CA PRO A 123 19.33 -12.37 -22.37
C PRO A 123 18.09 -13.26 -22.47
N ASP A 124 18.26 -14.45 -23.06
CA ASP A 124 17.21 -15.46 -23.05
C ASP A 124 16.96 -15.94 -21.60
N THR A 125 15.82 -15.56 -21.03
CA THR A 125 15.31 -16.12 -19.78
C THR A 125 14.34 -17.25 -20.11
N PRO A 126 14.72 -18.53 -19.93
CA PRO A 126 13.81 -19.64 -20.20
C PRO A 126 12.62 -19.60 -19.24
N TYR A 127 11.43 -19.84 -19.78
CA TYR A 127 10.21 -19.93 -18.97
C TYR A 127 9.33 -21.11 -19.41
N HIS A 128 8.57 -21.66 -18.47
CA HIS A 128 7.62 -22.73 -18.71
C HIS A 128 6.21 -22.18 -18.82
N LEU A 129 5.51 -22.52 -19.89
CA LEU A 129 4.10 -22.22 -20.02
C LEU A 129 3.28 -23.22 -19.20
N VAL A 130 2.40 -22.68 -18.37
CA VAL A 130 1.48 -23.45 -17.51
C VAL A 130 0.07 -22.88 -17.65
N THR A 131 -0.93 -23.71 -17.36
CA THR A 131 -2.34 -23.27 -17.42
C THR A 131 -2.76 -22.44 -16.21
N ASP A 132 -2.08 -22.65 -15.09
CA ASP A 132 -2.40 -22.11 -13.76
C ASP A 132 -1.20 -22.30 -12.82
N ALA A 133 -1.23 -21.67 -11.66
CA ALA A 133 -0.17 -21.79 -10.64
C ALA A 133 -0.06 -23.19 -10.00
N LEU A 134 -1.08 -24.04 -10.09
CA LEU A 134 -0.98 -25.40 -9.55
C LEU A 134 0.10 -26.20 -10.28
N LYS A 135 0.17 -26.04 -11.61
CA LYS A 135 1.15 -26.70 -12.49
C LYS A 135 2.51 -26.00 -12.58
N ALA A 136 2.71 -24.92 -11.83
CA ALA A 136 4.00 -24.21 -11.81
C ALA A 136 5.12 -25.14 -11.34
N LYS A 137 6.27 -25.05 -12.02
CA LYS A 137 7.48 -25.82 -11.70
C LYS A 137 8.43 -24.96 -10.87
N SER A 138 9.01 -25.54 -9.83
CA SER A 138 10.02 -24.89 -8.99
C SER A 138 11.32 -24.66 -9.77
N LYS A 139 12.13 -23.70 -9.30
CA LYS A 139 13.46 -23.36 -9.85
C LYS A 139 13.47 -22.87 -11.29
N VAL A 140 12.30 -22.55 -11.85
CA VAL A 140 12.14 -22.01 -13.19
C VAL A 140 11.11 -20.89 -13.18
N LEU A 141 11.20 -20.01 -14.17
CA LEU A 141 10.17 -18.99 -14.40
C LEU A 141 8.94 -19.63 -15.04
N ASN A 142 7.75 -19.38 -14.48
CA ASN A 142 6.49 -19.89 -15.03
C ASN A 142 5.67 -18.75 -15.63
N VAL A 143 4.92 -19.03 -16.69
CA VAL A 143 4.06 -18.06 -17.37
C VAL A 143 2.68 -18.67 -17.60
N VAL A 144 1.65 -17.98 -17.11
CA VAL A 144 0.24 -18.21 -17.43
C VAL A 144 -0.15 -17.22 -18.52
N ASN A 145 -0.58 -17.72 -19.67
CA ASN A 145 -1.17 -16.89 -20.72
C ASN A 145 -2.61 -16.54 -20.33
N CYS A 146 -2.84 -15.30 -19.92
CA CYS A 146 -4.16 -14.77 -19.55
C CYS A 146 -5.00 -14.38 -20.78
N TRP A 147 -4.41 -14.37 -21.97
CA TRP A 147 -5.06 -14.13 -23.25
C TRP A 147 -4.28 -14.79 -24.40
N ASN A 148 -4.95 -15.02 -25.53
CA ASN A 148 -4.38 -15.68 -26.71
C ASN A 148 -4.41 -14.78 -27.96
N GLU A 149 -5.23 -13.73 -27.95
CA GLU A 149 -5.29 -12.74 -29.02
C GLU A 149 -3.97 -11.96 -29.15
N GLU A 150 -3.72 -11.47 -30.35
CA GLU A 150 -2.64 -10.52 -30.58
C GLU A 150 -3.01 -9.15 -30.02
N VAL A 151 -2.01 -8.46 -29.46
CA VAL A 151 -2.19 -7.17 -28.82
C VAL A 151 -1.22 -6.17 -29.45
N GLN A 152 -1.73 -4.98 -29.75
CA GLN A 152 -0.89 -3.90 -30.26
C GLN A 152 -0.10 -3.29 -29.09
N ILE A 153 1.21 -3.52 -29.08
CA ILE A 153 2.11 -2.95 -28.08
C ILE A 153 2.61 -1.60 -28.61
N THR A 154 2.34 -0.54 -27.85
CA THR A 154 2.79 0.83 -28.12
C THR A 154 3.66 1.29 -26.97
N ILE A 155 4.89 0.77 -26.90
CA ILE A 155 5.83 1.04 -25.80
C ILE A 155 5.93 2.55 -25.52
N GLY A 156 5.85 2.90 -24.23
CA GLY A 156 5.96 4.28 -23.77
C GLY A 156 4.74 5.15 -24.08
N ARG A 157 3.62 4.55 -24.53
CA ARG A 157 2.37 5.27 -24.77
C ARG A 157 1.21 4.62 -24.01
N PRO A 158 0.48 5.39 -23.17
CA PRO A 158 -0.71 4.90 -22.51
C PRO A 158 -1.78 4.53 -23.55
N ASN A 159 -2.46 3.39 -23.34
CA ASN A 159 -3.51 2.88 -24.21
C ASN A 159 -4.61 2.20 -23.36
N PRO A 160 -5.90 2.54 -23.52
CA PRO A 160 -7.01 1.85 -22.83
C PRO A 160 -7.02 0.33 -23.00
N ALA A 161 -6.64 -0.19 -24.17
CA ALA A 161 -6.54 -1.63 -24.40
C ALA A 161 -5.47 -2.27 -23.50
N ALA A 162 -4.33 -1.59 -23.27
CA ALA A 162 -3.29 -2.06 -22.36
C ALA A 162 -3.80 -2.16 -20.91
N GLY A 163 -4.65 -1.21 -20.48
CA GLY A 163 -5.30 -1.25 -19.19
C GLY A 163 -6.18 -2.49 -18.99
N GLN A 164 -6.92 -2.89 -20.01
CA GLN A 164 -7.74 -4.11 -19.95
C GLN A 164 -6.89 -5.38 -19.81
N PHE A 165 -5.78 -5.49 -20.54
CA PHE A 165 -4.87 -6.64 -20.41
C PHE A 165 -4.18 -6.69 -19.04
N ALA A 166 -3.81 -5.54 -18.49
CA ALA A 166 -3.27 -5.44 -17.13
C ALA A 166 -4.28 -5.94 -16.09
N LEU A 167 -5.56 -5.55 -16.24
CA LEU A 167 -6.63 -5.98 -15.35
C LEU A 167 -6.90 -7.49 -15.47
N ARG A 168 -6.94 -8.04 -16.69
CA ARG A 168 -7.08 -9.50 -16.90
C ARG A 168 -5.96 -10.30 -16.27
N ALA A 169 -4.72 -9.83 -16.36
CA ALA A 169 -3.58 -10.45 -15.70
C ALA A 169 -3.74 -10.43 -14.16
N LEU A 170 -4.18 -9.28 -13.62
CA LEU A 170 -4.44 -9.14 -12.19
C LEU A 170 -5.57 -10.05 -11.72
N ASP A 171 -6.70 -10.08 -12.42
CA ASP A 171 -7.84 -10.96 -12.12
C ASP A 171 -7.44 -12.44 -12.15
N ALA A 172 -6.62 -12.87 -13.10
CA ALA A 172 -6.13 -14.24 -13.16
C ALA A 172 -5.24 -14.60 -11.95
N ALA A 173 -4.36 -13.68 -11.52
CA ALA A 173 -3.56 -13.88 -10.32
C ALA A 173 -4.41 -13.90 -9.04
N ILE A 174 -5.42 -13.02 -8.94
CA ILE A 174 -6.37 -13.01 -7.82
C ILE A 174 -7.16 -14.31 -7.77
N TYR A 175 -7.61 -14.81 -8.92
CA TYR A 175 -8.32 -16.09 -9.00
C TYR A 175 -7.46 -17.23 -8.46
N ASP A 176 -6.23 -17.40 -8.94
CA ASP A 176 -5.36 -18.47 -8.43
C ASP A 176 -4.99 -18.28 -6.94
N MET A 177 -4.89 -17.04 -6.45
CA MET A 177 -4.74 -16.74 -5.02
C MET A 177 -5.96 -17.19 -4.21
N GLN A 178 -7.18 -16.88 -4.66
CA GLN A 178 -8.43 -17.30 -4.01
C GLN A 178 -8.61 -18.83 -4.03
N GLN A 179 -8.03 -19.51 -5.03
CA GLN A 179 -8.01 -20.98 -5.11
C GLN A 179 -6.89 -21.62 -4.27
N GLY A 180 -6.12 -20.86 -3.48
CA GLY A 180 -5.02 -21.37 -2.67
C GLY A 180 -3.81 -21.85 -3.47
N ARG A 181 -3.67 -21.43 -4.74
CA ARG A 181 -2.58 -21.87 -5.64
C ARG A 181 -1.35 -20.97 -5.57
N LEU A 182 -1.48 -19.82 -4.93
CA LEU A 182 -0.43 -18.83 -4.71
C LEU A 182 -0.32 -18.51 -3.21
N HIS A 183 0.87 -18.09 -2.80
CA HIS A 183 1.15 -17.68 -1.42
C HIS A 183 1.26 -16.15 -1.28
N ALA A 184 1.67 -15.47 -2.35
CA ALA A 184 1.73 -14.02 -2.42
C ALA A 184 1.47 -13.51 -3.85
N ILE A 185 1.10 -12.23 -3.97
CA ILE A 185 1.04 -11.49 -5.23
C ILE A 185 2.04 -10.33 -5.20
N VAL A 186 2.87 -10.22 -6.24
CA VAL A 186 3.76 -9.06 -6.46
C VAL A 186 3.33 -8.36 -7.74
N THR A 187 2.66 -7.22 -7.63
CA THR A 187 2.09 -6.52 -8.79
C THR A 187 3.13 -5.64 -9.48
N ALA A 188 3.23 -5.67 -10.80
CA ALA A 188 3.94 -4.64 -11.55
C ALA A 188 3.10 -3.36 -11.74
N PRO A 189 3.71 -2.20 -12.07
CA PRO A 189 3.00 -0.94 -12.17
C PRO A 189 1.90 -0.92 -13.25
N VAL A 190 0.82 -0.20 -12.94
CA VAL A 190 -0.29 0.07 -13.87
C VAL A 190 -0.56 1.56 -13.96
N ASN A 191 -1.19 1.99 -15.05
CA ASN A 191 -1.71 3.34 -15.17
C ASN A 191 -3.24 3.34 -14.96
N LYS A 192 -3.66 3.82 -13.79
CA LYS A 192 -5.08 3.91 -13.43
C LYS A 192 -5.93 4.74 -14.40
N ASN A 193 -5.33 5.70 -15.11
CA ASN A 193 -6.06 6.57 -16.04
C ASN A 193 -6.46 5.87 -17.33
N VAL A 194 -5.90 4.70 -17.63
CA VAL A 194 -6.26 3.90 -18.81
C VAL A 194 -7.02 2.62 -18.45
N ILE A 195 -7.10 2.29 -17.17
CA ILE A 195 -7.93 1.17 -16.70
C ILE A 195 -9.35 1.70 -16.51
N HIS A 196 -10.20 1.38 -17.48
CA HIS A 196 -11.62 1.59 -17.40
C HIS A 196 -12.31 0.23 -17.46
N ASP A 197 -12.94 -0.15 -16.36
CA ASP A 197 -13.92 -1.24 -16.34
C ASP A 197 -15.31 -0.60 -16.21
N SER A 198 -16.20 -0.95 -17.14
CA SER A 198 -17.57 -0.45 -17.19
C SER A 198 -18.41 -0.94 -16.01
N LYS A 199 -17.96 -1.98 -15.31
CA LYS A 199 -18.67 -2.59 -14.18
C LYS A 199 -18.13 -2.17 -12.82
N THR A 200 -16.85 -1.83 -12.72
CA THR A 200 -16.23 -1.47 -11.44
C THR A 200 -15.13 -0.44 -11.65
N PRO A 201 -15.26 0.78 -11.11
CA PRO A 201 -14.21 1.79 -11.20
C PRO A 201 -12.90 1.29 -10.58
N PHE A 202 -11.81 1.37 -11.34
CA PHE A 202 -10.48 1.02 -10.83
C PHE A 202 -9.80 2.26 -10.25
N TYR A 203 -9.74 2.36 -8.92
CA TYR A 203 -9.06 3.46 -8.23
C TYR A 203 -7.56 3.22 -8.02
N GLY A 204 -7.17 1.94 -7.93
CA GLY A 204 -5.81 1.50 -7.66
C GLY A 204 -5.79 0.02 -7.29
N HIS A 205 -4.58 -0.57 -7.22
CA HIS A 205 -4.41 -1.96 -6.83
C HIS A 205 -4.94 -2.24 -5.42
N THR A 206 -4.65 -1.35 -4.45
CA THR A 206 -5.01 -1.53 -3.04
C THR A 206 -6.53 -1.64 -2.89
N GLU A 207 -7.27 -0.68 -3.43
CA GLU A 207 -8.72 -0.62 -3.35
C GLU A 207 -9.36 -1.80 -4.12
N TYR A 208 -8.84 -2.12 -5.29
CA TYR A 208 -9.33 -3.24 -6.10
C TYR A 208 -9.17 -4.59 -5.41
N LEU A 209 -7.99 -4.84 -4.82
CA LEU A 209 -7.71 -6.09 -4.10
C LEU A 209 -8.52 -6.21 -2.82
N ALA A 210 -8.69 -5.12 -2.06
CA ALA A 210 -9.53 -5.11 -0.86
C ALA A 210 -10.99 -5.46 -1.20
N GLN A 211 -11.53 -4.91 -2.29
CA GLN A 211 -12.87 -5.25 -2.78
C GLN A 211 -12.97 -6.73 -3.16
N LYS A 212 -12.02 -7.27 -3.94
CA LYS A 212 -12.01 -8.69 -4.34
C LYS A 212 -11.80 -9.65 -3.17
N ALA A 213 -11.15 -9.19 -2.11
CA ALA A 213 -10.93 -9.94 -0.88
C ALA A 213 -12.06 -9.76 0.15
N ASN A 214 -13.14 -9.02 -0.19
CA ASN A 214 -14.23 -8.67 0.72
C ASN A 214 -13.72 -8.12 2.07
N THR A 215 -12.63 -7.37 2.04
CA THR A 215 -12.01 -6.81 3.25
C THR A 215 -12.44 -5.35 3.39
N PRO A 216 -13.13 -4.97 4.49
CA PRO A 216 -13.69 -3.63 4.64
C PRO A 216 -12.61 -2.55 4.78
N HIS A 217 -11.42 -2.93 5.29
CA HIS A 217 -10.35 -1.98 5.58
C HIS A 217 -8.98 -2.51 5.14
N SER A 218 -8.30 -1.71 4.31
CA SER A 218 -6.88 -1.91 3.97
C SER A 218 -6.06 -0.69 4.35
N LEU A 219 -4.77 -0.88 4.59
CA LEU A 219 -3.82 0.19 4.87
C LEU A 219 -2.65 0.11 3.88
N MET A 220 -2.35 1.23 3.24
CA MET A 220 -1.14 1.36 2.43
C MET A 220 0.05 1.57 3.36
N LEU A 221 1.05 0.69 3.25
CA LEU A 221 2.29 0.74 4.01
C LEU A 221 3.48 0.75 3.05
N LEU A 222 4.22 1.85 3.03
CA LEU A 222 5.49 1.92 2.32
C LEU A 222 6.61 1.42 3.23
N VAL A 223 7.44 0.53 2.73
CA VAL A 223 8.46 -0.17 3.52
C VAL A 223 9.81 -0.05 2.82
N ASN A 224 10.83 0.31 3.59
CA ASN A 224 12.23 0.12 3.25
C ASN A 224 12.98 -0.29 4.51
N ASP A 225 14.30 -0.50 4.39
CA ASP A 225 15.13 -1.00 5.50
C ASP A 225 15.23 0.00 6.67
N GLN A 226 14.89 1.27 6.45
CA GLN A 226 15.01 2.34 7.45
C GLN A 226 13.68 2.74 8.09
N MET A 227 12.56 2.55 7.39
CA MET A 227 11.25 3.01 7.86
C MET A 227 10.08 2.28 7.21
N ARG A 228 8.99 2.21 7.98
CA ARG A 228 7.66 1.80 7.53
C ARG A 228 6.71 2.98 7.68
N MET A 229 6.12 3.43 6.58
CA MET A 229 5.29 4.63 6.49
C MET A 229 3.86 4.25 6.09
N ALA A 230 2.95 4.37 7.02
CA ALA A 230 1.51 4.21 6.83
C ALA A 230 0.86 5.58 6.59
N ILE A 231 -0.24 5.60 5.83
CA ILE A 231 -1.02 6.82 5.58
C ILE A 231 -2.50 6.61 5.94
N VAL A 232 -3.09 7.58 6.64
CA VAL A 232 -4.52 7.56 7.00
C VAL A 232 -5.39 7.80 5.77
N THR A 233 -5.04 8.83 4.98
CA THR A 233 -5.72 9.19 3.74
C THR A 233 -4.81 8.99 2.53
N ASN A 234 -5.34 8.30 1.51
CA ASN A 234 -4.64 7.99 0.26
C ASN A 234 -4.76 9.17 -0.74
N HIS A 235 -5.30 8.89 -1.93
CA HIS A 235 -5.36 9.80 -3.06
C HIS A 235 -6.52 10.82 -2.95
N LEU A 236 -6.46 11.72 -1.97
CA LEU A 236 -7.43 12.81 -1.81
C LEU A 236 -6.86 14.17 -2.23
N PRO A 237 -7.69 15.08 -2.80
CA PRO A 237 -7.30 16.48 -2.93
C PRO A 237 -6.96 17.08 -1.57
N VAL A 238 -5.92 17.91 -1.49
CA VAL A 238 -5.46 18.50 -0.23
C VAL A 238 -6.57 19.24 0.52
N SER A 239 -7.44 19.95 -0.21
CA SER A 239 -8.60 20.67 0.34
C SER A 239 -9.68 19.78 0.98
N LYS A 240 -9.59 18.46 0.82
CA LYS A 240 -10.53 17.47 1.35
C LYS A 240 -9.96 16.63 2.49
N ILE A 241 -8.67 16.78 2.83
CA ILE A 241 -8.01 15.96 3.84
C ILE A 241 -8.65 16.15 5.22
N ALA A 242 -8.68 17.40 5.73
CA ALA A 242 -9.14 17.69 7.09
C ALA A 242 -10.57 17.17 7.34
N GLY A 243 -11.50 17.42 6.41
CA GLY A 243 -12.88 16.95 6.51
C GLY A 243 -13.08 15.44 6.35
N LYS A 244 -12.02 14.65 6.12
CA LYS A 244 -12.06 13.19 6.08
C LYS A 244 -11.37 12.53 7.27
N ILE A 245 -10.61 13.27 8.05
CA ILE A 245 -9.95 12.75 9.25
C ILE A 245 -10.97 12.71 10.38
N THR A 246 -11.14 11.52 10.97
CA THR A 246 -11.98 11.29 12.15
C THR A 246 -11.23 10.40 13.14
N GLU A 247 -11.62 10.44 14.42
CA GLU A 247 -11.08 9.54 15.45
C GLU A 247 -11.16 8.06 15.00
N ASP A 248 -12.34 7.60 14.58
CA ASP A 248 -12.55 6.21 14.15
C ASP A 248 -11.70 5.83 12.95
N LEU A 249 -11.53 6.72 11.97
CA LEU A 249 -10.68 6.44 10.83
C LEU A 249 -9.23 6.23 11.28
N ILE A 250 -8.70 7.10 12.14
CA ILE A 250 -7.33 6.98 12.65
C ILE A 250 -7.18 5.71 13.47
N TYR A 251 -8.09 5.46 14.41
CA TYR A 251 -8.07 4.27 15.25
C TYR A 251 -8.09 2.98 14.43
N ASN A 252 -8.98 2.89 13.44
CA ASN A 252 -9.03 1.73 12.54
C ASN A 252 -7.72 1.52 11.77
N LYS A 253 -7.03 2.59 11.35
CA LYS A 253 -5.71 2.47 10.72
C LYS A 253 -4.62 2.05 11.70
N LEU A 254 -4.67 2.51 12.95
CA LEU A 254 -3.73 2.11 14.00
C LEU A 254 -3.84 0.62 14.30
N VAL A 255 -5.06 0.10 14.45
CA VAL A 255 -5.30 -1.35 14.67
C VAL A 255 -4.71 -2.17 13.54
N ILE A 256 -5.03 -1.84 12.28
CA ILE A 256 -4.50 -2.55 11.11
C ILE A 256 -2.97 -2.47 11.04
N LEU A 257 -2.39 -1.31 11.38
CA LEU A 257 -0.94 -1.12 11.38
C LEU A 257 -0.27 -1.94 12.47
N ASN A 258 -0.80 -1.91 13.69
CA ASN A 258 -0.29 -2.67 14.82
C ASN A 258 -0.35 -4.18 14.54
N ASP A 259 -1.50 -4.68 14.09
CA ASP A 259 -1.69 -6.08 13.70
C ASP A 259 -0.73 -6.50 12.59
N SER A 260 -0.53 -5.63 11.60
CA SER A 260 0.39 -5.89 10.50
C SER A 260 1.84 -5.91 10.98
N LEU A 261 2.26 -5.00 11.84
CA LEU A 261 3.62 -5.01 12.39
C LEU A 261 3.89 -6.29 13.18
N CYS A 262 2.90 -6.78 13.92
CA CYS A 262 3.01 -8.06 14.61
C CYS A 262 3.06 -9.24 13.65
N ARG A 263 2.04 -9.37 12.80
CA ARG A 263 1.81 -10.54 11.97
C ARG A 263 2.70 -10.59 10.73
N ASP A 264 2.88 -9.46 10.06
CA ASP A 264 3.57 -9.37 8.77
C ASP A 264 5.06 -9.03 8.93
N PHE A 265 5.44 -8.32 10.00
CA PHE A 265 6.82 -7.87 10.23
C PHE A 265 7.48 -8.46 11.50
N GLY A 266 6.78 -9.27 12.27
CA GLY A 266 7.36 -10.04 13.38
C GLY A 266 7.66 -9.24 14.65
N PHE A 267 7.09 -8.04 14.82
CA PHE A 267 7.25 -7.26 16.05
C PHE A 267 6.33 -7.77 17.16
N ASN A 268 6.84 -8.03 18.36
CA ASN A 268 5.97 -8.47 19.47
C ASN A 268 5.12 -7.30 20.04
N ARG A 269 5.74 -6.13 20.23
CA ARG A 269 5.08 -4.91 20.73
C ARG A 269 5.61 -3.70 19.94
N PRO A 270 5.08 -3.44 18.74
CA PRO A 270 5.60 -2.41 17.85
C PRO A 270 5.35 -1.02 18.41
N ARG A 271 6.34 -0.13 18.26
CA ARG A 271 6.22 1.30 18.59
C ARG A 271 5.84 2.07 17.35
N ILE A 272 4.68 2.70 17.38
CA ILE A 272 4.13 3.46 16.26
C ILE A 272 4.12 4.94 16.61
N ALA A 273 4.75 5.76 15.76
CA ALA A 273 4.63 7.22 15.83
C ALA A 273 3.45 7.71 15.00
N VAL A 274 2.67 8.64 15.52
CA VAL A 274 1.57 9.31 14.81
C VAL A 274 1.96 10.76 14.55
N LEU A 275 1.82 11.20 13.31
CA LEU A 275 2.06 12.61 12.95
C LEU A 275 0.79 13.45 13.19
N GLY A 276 0.96 14.71 13.55
CA GLY A 276 -0.14 15.69 13.53
C GLY A 276 -0.64 15.92 12.11
N LEU A 277 -1.90 16.35 11.98
CA LEU A 277 -2.45 16.84 10.71
C LEU A 277 -1.93 18.24 10.41
N ASN A 278 -1.92 19.09 11.43
CA ASN A 278 -1.57 20.50 11.32
C ASN A 278 -0.06 20.72 11.51
N PRO A 279 0.50 21.82 10.95
CA PRO A 279 1.85 22.26 11.29
C PRO A 279 2.03 22.35 12.81
N HIS A 280 3.21 21.99 13.30
CA HIS A 280 3.51 21.97 14.73
C HIS A 280 2.55 21.13 15.60
N ALA A 281 1.79 20.21 14.99
CA ALA A 281 0.74 19.43 15.68
C ALA A 281 -0.24 20.35 16.43
N SER A 282 -0.77 21.36 15.73
CA SER A 282 -1.66 22.42 16.23
C SER A 282 -1.06 23.44 17.20
N ASP A 283 0.18 23.27 17.69
CA ASP A 283 0.80 24.19 18.66
C ASP A 283 -0.15 24.54 19.83
N GLU A 284 -0.58 23.50 20.55
CA GLU A 284 -1.54 23.58 21.67
C GLU A 284 -2.92 24.16 21.29
N GLY A 285 -3.30 24.06 20.02
CA GLY A 285 -4.61 24.52 19.51
C GLY A 285 -4.59 25.89 18.85
N LEU A 286 -3.40 26.51 18.73
CA LEU A 286 -3.22 27.77 18.02
C LEU A 286 -3.44 27.61 16.49
N ILE A 287 -3.10 26.44 15.95
CA ILE A 287 -3.11 26.14 14.51
C ILE A 287 -4.02 24.95 14.21
N GLY A 288 -5.32 25.09 14.49
CA GLY A 288 -6.30 24.02 14.33
C GLY A 288 -6.56 23.28 15.64
N ASN A 289 -7.49 22.33 15.60
CA ASN A 289 -7.91 21.58 16.79
C ASN A 289 -8.08 20.07 16.53
N GLU A 290 -7.75 19.61 15.32
CA GLU A 290 -7.91 18.23 14.88
C GLU A 290 -7.04 17.27 15.71
N GLU A 291 -5.86 17.72 16.17
CA GLU A 291 -5.03 16.96 17.11
C GLU A 291 -5.75 16.67 18.41
N ALA A 292 -6.40 17.66 19.02
CA ALA A 292 -7.07 17.52 20.31
C ALA A 292 -8.41 16.76 20.19
N THR A 293 -9.12 16.94 19.07
CA THR A 293 -10.48 16.43 18.88
C THR A 293 -10.56 15.10 18.15
N MET A 294 -9.55 14.73 17.35
CA MET A 294 -9.55 13.49 16.54
C MET A 294 -8.33 12.62 16.79
N ILE A 295 -7.11 13.18 16.74
CA ILE A 295 -5.88 12.37 16.75
C ILE A 295 -5.52 11.87 18.16
N THR A 296 -5.50 12.77 19.14
CA THR A 296 -5.19 12.42 20.54
C THR A 296 -6.21 11.45 21.13
N PRO A 297 -7.53 11.61 20.90
CA PRO A 297 -8.51 10.60 21.28
C PRO A 297 -8.24 9.23 20.67
N ALA A 298 -7.93 9.15 19.37
CA ALA A 298 -7.61 7.88 18.71
C ALA A 298 -6.35 7.20 19.29
N ILE A 299 -5.32 7.98 19.61
CA ILE A 299 -4.10 7.50 20.28
C ILE A 299 -4.44 6.97 21.67
N ASN A 300 -5.21 7.73 22.46
CA ASN A 300 -5.60 7.32 23.81
C ASN A 300 -6.44 6.03 23.79
N ARG A 301 -7.34 5.89 22.82
CA ARG A 301 -8.11 4.67 22.59
C ARG A 301 -7.20 3.49 22.31
N ALA A 302 -6.22 3.62 21.42
CA ALA A 302 -5.23 2.57 21.16
C ALA A 302 -4.38 2.21 22.40
N LEU A 303 -3.98 3.19 23.21
CA LEU A 303 -3.25 2.97 24.46
C LEU A 303 -4.07 2.15 25.47
N GLN A 304 -5.39 2.33 25.54
CA GLN A 304 -6.28 1.50 26.39
C GLN A 304 -6.28 0.02 25.98
N HIS A 305 -5.93 -0.28 24.73
CA HIS A 305 -5.74 -1.63 24.21
C HIS A 305 -4.29 -2.15 24.33
N ASN A 306 -3.44 -1.49 25.11
CA ASN A 306 -2.02 -1.83 25.37
C ASN A 306 -1.09 -1.76 24.14
N GLU A 307 -1.47 -1.00 23.11
CA GLU A 307 -0.65 -0.69 21.93
C GLU A 307 0.34 0.44 22.23
N PHE A 308 1.55 0.43 21.64
CA PHE A 308 2.57 1.47 21.89
C PHE A 308 2.49 2.57 20.84
N ILE A 309 1.49 3.42 21.01
CA ILE A 309 1.25 4.55 20.10
C ILE A 309 1.76 5.84 20.75
N PHE A 310 2.51 6.64 19.98
CA PHE A 310 3.12 7.88 20.46
C PHE A 310 2.84 9.03 19.50
N GLY A 311 2.60 10.23 20.05
CA GLY A 311 2.32 11.44 19.28
C GLY A 311 1.12 12.21 19.85
N PRO A 312 0.51 13.12 19.06
CA PRO A 312 0.89 13.47 17.70
C PRO A 312 2.23 14.24 17.66
N TYR A 313 3.06 13.97 16.66
CA TYR A 313 4.32 14.68 16.42
C TYR A 313 4.20 15.68 15.28
N ALA A 314 4.84 16.85 15.43
CA ALA A 314 5.03 17.79 14.32
C ALA A 314 5.92 17.15 13.24
N ALA A 315 5.39 17.01 12.01
CA ALA A 315 6.03 16.21 10.96
C ALA A 315 7.43 16.71 10.59
N ASP A 316 7.60 18.02 10.42
CA ASP A 316 8.88 18.66 10.07
C ASP A 316 9.97 18.39 11.11
N SER A 317 9.67 18.63 12.38
CA SER A 317 10.59 18.41 13.50
C SER A 317 10.86 16.91 13.72
N PHE A 318 9.86 16.06 13.52
CA PHE A 318 9.96 14.61 13.62
C PHE A 318 10.97 14.03 12.62
N PHE A 319 10.88 14.43 11.35
CA PHE A 319 11.84 13.99 10.33
C PHE A 319 13.18 14.73 10.43
N GLY A 320 13.17 16.04 10.69
CA GLY A 320 14.38 16.87 10.78
C GLY A 320 15.32 16.47 11.92
N SER A 321 14.78 15.97 13.03
CA SER A 321 15.58 15.46 14.17
C SER A 321 15.98 13.98 14.04
N GLY A 322 15.50 13.27 13.01
CA GLY A 322 15.73 11.83 12.85
C GLY A 322 14.95 10.95 13.83
N LEU A 323 13.89 11.48 14.47
CA LEU A 323 13.12 10.79 15.49
C LEU A 323 12.42 9.53 14.95
N TYR A 324 12.08 9.50 13.65
CA TYR A 324 11.51 8.34 12.97
C TYR A 324 12.31 7.04 13.16
N LYS A 325 13.63 7.12 13.38
CA LYS A 325 14.50 5.95 13.59
C LYS A 325 14.25 5.24 14.92
N LYS A 326 13.51 5.85 15.84
CA LYS A 326 13.16 5.27 17.15
C LYS A 326 11.85 4.48 17.12
N PHE A 327 11.18 4.40 15.98
CA PHE A 327 9.88 3.77 15.82
C PHE A 327 9.93 2.67 14.78
N ASP A 328 9.06 1.68 14.94
CA ASP A 328 8.97 0.52 14.04
C ASP A 328 8.10 0.85 12.82
N ALA A 329 7.16 1.80 12.99
CA ALA A 329 6.40 2.44 11.93
C ALA A 329 5.97 3.88 12.28
N VAL A 330 5.60 4.63 11.24
CA VAL A 330 5.04 5.98 11.31
C VAL A 330 3.68 6.00 10.62
N LEU A 331 2.66 6.60 11.25
CA LEU A 331 1.35 6.87 10.67
C LEU A 331 1.24 8.37 10.35
N ALA A 332 1.28 8.69 9.05
CA ALA A 332 1.03 10.02 8.53
C ALA A 332 -0.46 10.24 8.23
N MET A 333 -0.94 11.46 8.38
CA MET A 333 -2.36 11.78 8.16
C MET A 333 -2.74 11.81 6.68
N TYR A 334 -1.80 12.15 5.79
CA TYR A 334 -2.05 12.21 4.35
C TYR A 334 -0.83 11.83 3.52
N HIS A 335 -1.08 11.54 2.25
CA HIS A 335 -0.13 11.03 1.28
C HIS A 335 1.22 11.78 1.25
N ASP A 336 1.23 13.07 0.91
CA ASP A 336 2.49 13.80 0.72
C ASP A 336 3.27 14.00 2.03
N GLN A 337 2.58 14.03 3.18
CA GLN A 337 3.23 14.10 4.50
C GLN A 337 4.13 12.90 4.77
N GLY A 338 3.69 11.70 4.37
CA GLY A 338 4.45 10.47 4.56
C GLY A 338 5.39 10.17 3.40
N LEU A 339 4.95 10.40 2.16
CA LEU A 339 5.69 9.96 0.98
C LEU A 339 6.92 10.81 0.67
N ILE A 340 6.87 12.13 0.88
CA ILE A 340 8.04 12.99 0.66
C ILE A 340 9.23 12.53 1.51
N PRO A 341 9.12 12.41 2.85
CA PRO A 341 10.24 11.95 3.65
C PRO A 341 10.62 10.51 3.32
N PHE A 342 9.66 9.61 3.09
CA PHE A 342 9.95 8.22 2.72
C PHE A 342 10.80 8.11 1.45
N LYS A 343 10.44 8.85 0.39
CA LYS A 343 11.14 8.83 -0.89
C LYS A 343 12.49 9.54 -0.82
N THR A 344 12.57 10.63 -0.06
CA THR A 344 13.81 11.42 0.10
C THR A 344 14.86 10.63 0.91
N LEU A 345 14.43 9.88 1.92
CA LEU A 345 15.31 9.13 2.81
C LEU A 345 15.58 7.69 2.33
N GLY A 346 14.68 7.12 1.52
CA GLY A 346 14.69 5.70 1.12
C GLY A 346 15.44 5.34 -0.17
N PHE A 347 16.14 6.28 -0.81
CA PHE A 347 17.03 6.07 -1.97
C PHE A 347 16.49 5.18 -3.13
N GLY A 348 15.17 5.20 -3.38
CA GLY A 348 14.56 4.48 -4.51
C GLY A 348 14.35 2.98 -4.31
N GLU A 349 14.43 2.50 -3.07
CA GLU A 349 14.31 1.08 -2.71
C GLU A 349 13.04 0.75 -1.92
N GLY A 350 12.00 1.56 -2.08
CA GLY A 350 10.74 1.36 -1.38
C GLY A 350 9.89 0.23 -1.98
N VAL A 351 9.13 -0.41 -1.11
CA VAL A 351 8.10 -1.40 -1.43
C VAL A 351 6.76 -0.86 -0.93
N ASN A 352 5.72 -0.96 -1.75
CA ASN A 352 4.35 -0.74 -1.32
C ASN A 352 3.71 -2.08 -0.91
N PHE A 353 3.40 -2.20 0.37
CA PHE A 353 2.70 -3.32 0.98
C PHE A 353 1.26 -2.91 1.31
N THR A 354 0.31 -3.81 1.10
CA THR A 354 -1.09 -3.60 1.44
C THR A 354 -1.47 -4.40 2.69
N ALA A 355 -1.44 -3.75 3.84
CA ALA A 355 -1.84 -4.32 5.12
C ALA A 355 -3.37 -4.49 5.19
N GLY A 356 -3.81 -5.47 5.98
CA GLY A 356 -5.23 -5.83 6.17
C GLY A 356 -5.74 -6.92 5.22
N LEU A 357 -5.06 -7.18 4.09
CA LEU A 357 -5.48 -8.26 3.20
C LEU A 357 -5.22 -9.66 3.80
N PRO A 358 -6.10 -10.64 3.51
CA PRO A 358 -5.94 -12.03 3.98
C PRO A 358 -4.73 -12.72 3.34
N PHE A 359 -4.28 -12.25 2.17
CA PHE A 359 -3.08 -12.71 1.48
C PHE A 359 -2.00 -11.63 1.44
N VAL A 360 -0.76 -12.03 1.12
CA VAL A 360 0.37 -11.11 0.99
C VAL A 360 0.33 -10.43 -0.37
N ARG A 361 0.35 -9.10 -0.38
CA ARG A 361 0.56 -8.33 -1.60
C ARG A 361 1.61 -7.24 -1.43
N THR A 362 2.61 -7.25 -2.31
CA THR A 362 3.63 -6.20 -2.43
C THR A 362 3.67 -5.64 -3.85
N SER A 363 4.35 -4.51 -4.02
CA SER A 363 4.49 -3.79 -5.28
C SER A 363 5.72 -2.90 -5.22
N PRO A 364 6.39 -2.64 -6.35
CA PRO A 364 7.36 -1.57 -6.41
C PRO A 364 6.69 -0.22 -6.10
N ASP A 365 7.49 0.75 -5.69
CA ASP A 365 7.03 2.08 -5.30
C ASP A 365 7.03 3.11 -6.45
N HIS A 366 7.29 2.66 -7.68
CA HIS A 366 7.33 3.48 -8.89
C HIS A 366 6.14 3.21 -9.82
N GLY A 367 5.88 4.16 -10.73
CA GLY A 367 4.83 4.04 -11.74
C GLY A 367 5.25 3.28 -13.00
N THR A 368 4.46 3.42 -14.07
CA THR A 368 4.70 2.76 -15.37
C THR A 368 5.89 3.30 -16.15
N ALA A 369 6.38 4.51 -15.82
CA ALA A 369 7.58 5.14 -16.38
C ALA A 369 7.67 5.04 -17.92
N TYR A 370 6.61 5.49 -18.61
CA TYR A 370 6.49 5.39 -20.06
C TYR A 370 7.63 6.08 -20.84
N ASP A 371 8.21 7.12 -20.26
CA ASP A 371 9.32 7.89 -20.84
C ASP A 371 10.61 7.06 -21.02
N ILE A 372 10.81 6.04 -20.18
CA ILE A 372 11.96 5.13 -20.25
C ILE A 372 11.62 3.71 -20.73
N ALA A 373 10.34 3.40 -20.93
CA ALA A 373 9.89 2.08 -21.36
C ALA A 373 10.55 1.67 -22.70
N GLY A 374 11.04 0.42 -22.76
CA GLY A 374 11.72 -0.13 -23.94
C GLY A 374 13.15 0.38 -24.16
N ARG A 375 13.69 1.19 -23.25
CA ARG A 375 15.06 1.73 -23.35
C ARG A 375 16.09 0.97 -22.54
N ASN A 376 15.68 -0.06 -21.81
CA ASN A 376 16.54 -0.84 -20.91
C ASN A 376 17.14 0.01 -19.75
N LEU A 377 16.46 1.08 -19.35
CA LEU A 377 16.90 2.01 -18.30
C LEU A 377 16.20 1.81 -16.95
N ALA A 378 15.14 1.00 -16.89
CA ALA A 378 14.40 0.77 -15.65
C ALA A 378 15.27 -0.02 -14.67
N ASN A 379 15.27 0.43 -13.42
CA ASN A 379 15.96 -0.23 -12.32
C ASN A 379 15.00 -1.23 -11.64
N GLU A 380 15.43 -2.48 -11.52
CA GLU A 380 14.61 -3.56 -10.98
C GLU A 380 14.68 -3.71 -9.45
N SER A 381 15.51 -2.93 -8.74
CA SER A 381 15.75 -3.08 -7.30
C SER A 381 14.48 -2.98 -6.46
N SER A 382 13.59 -2.03 -6.75
CA SER A 382 12.30 -1.90 -6.02
C SER A 382 11.40 -3.12 -6.26
N PHE A 383 11.34 -3.65 -7.48
CA PHE A 383 10.57 -4.86 -7.78
C PHE A 383 11.19 -6.10 -7.11
N ARG A 384 12.52 -6.24 -7.18
CA ARG A 384 13.25 -7.31 -6.50
C ARG A 384 13.03 -7.27 -4.99
N LYS A 385 13.11 -6.09 -4.37
CA LYS A 385 12.77 -5.89 -2.95
C LYS A 385 11.32 -6.23 -2.65
N ALA A 386 10.38 -5.92 -3.54
CA ALA A 386 8.99 -6.31 -3.36
C ALA A 386 8.81 -7.85 -3.36
N VAL A 387 9.59 -8.58 -4.17
CA VAL A 387 9.64 -10.05 -4.15
C VAL A 387 10.20 -10.56 -2.82
N PHE A 388 11.35 -10.06 -2.36
CA PHE A 388 11.91 -10.45 -1.06
C PHE A 388 10.95 -10.14 0.09
N GLN A 389 10.38 -8.95 0.11
CA GLN A 389 9.43 -8.54 1.14
C GLN A 389 8.18 -9.44 1.17
N ALA A 390 7.71 -9.91 0.01
CA ALA A 390 6.60 -10.87 -0.05
C ALA A 390 6.97 -12.23 0.55
N ILE A 391 8.20 -12.71 0.30
CA ILE A 391 8.73 -13.94 0.89
C ILE A 391 8.80 -13.80 2.42
N ASP A 392 9.43 -12.74 2.91
CA ASP A 392 9.62 -12.50 4.34
C ASP A 392 8.28 -12.37 5.06
N ILE A 393 7.33 -11.60 4.51
CA ILE A 393 6.01 -11.42 5.12
C ILE A 393 5.24 -12.74 5.16
N TYR A 394 5.30 -13.54 4.10
CA TYR A 394 4.61 -14.83 4.09
C TYR A 394 5.12 -15.76 5.19
N TYR A 395 6.44 -15.88 5.35
CA TYR A 395 7.02 -16.69 6.43
C TYR A 395 6.76 -16.10 7.81
N ASN A 396 6.78 -14.77 7.97
CA ASN A 396 6.38 -14.12 9.22
C ASN A 396 4.95 -14.46 9.62
N ARG A 397 4.01 -14.48 8.65
CA ARG A 397 2.63 -14.90 8.92
C ARG A 397 2.55 -16.36 9.38
N LEU A 398 3.31 -17.26 8.76
CA LEU A 398 3.36 -18.67 9.18
C LEU A 398 3.93 -18.80 10.59
N ASN A 399 5.05 -18.13 10.87
CA ASN A 399 5.67 -18.11 12.20
C ASN A 399 4.72 -17.53 13.25
N TYR A 400 4.00 -16.46 12.92
CA TYR A 400 2.99 -15.87 13.79
C TYR A 400 1.86 -16.86 14.07
N LYS A 401 1.32 -17.55 13.06
CA LYS A 401 0.29 -18.59 13.28
C LYS A 401 0.80 -19.71 14.21
N ASP A 402 2.02 -20.19 13.98
CA ASP A 402 2.64 -21.25 14.79
C ASP A 402 2.86 -20.81 16.25
N MET A 403 3.44 -19.63 16.45
CA MET A 403 3.71 -19.06 17.78
C MET A 403 2.45 -18.87 18.64
N TYR A 404 1.31 -18.59 18.00
CA TYR A 404 0.04 -18.31 18.70
C TYR A 404 -0.94 -19.50 18.67
N ALA A 405 -0.58 -20.64 18.09
CA ALA A 405 -1.45 -21.82 18.00
C ALA A 405 -1.72 -22.49 19.36
N ASN A 406 -0.78 -22.41 20.30
CA ASN A 406 -0.89 -23.03 21.63
C ASN A 406 -0.37 -22.08 22.72
N PRO A 407 -1.10 -21.01 23.05
CA PRO A 407 -0.67 -20.06 24.07
C PRO A 407 -0.60 -20.76 25.43
N LEU A 408 0.46 -20.48 26.19
CA LEU A 408 0.54 -20.91 27.58
C LEU A 408 -0.71 -20.45 28.33
N GLN A 409 -1.45 -21.41 28.90
CA GLN A 409 -2.58 -21.09 29.77
C GLN A 409 -2.05 -20.26 30.93
N ARG A 410 -2.59 -19.04 31.09
CA ARG A 410 -2.27 -18.24 32.27
C ARG A 410 -2.72 -19.02 33.50
N ALA A 411 -1.78 -19.45 34.32
CA ALA A 411 -2.10 -19.98 35.64
C ALA A 411 -2.93 -18.91 36.36
N SER A 412 -4.15 -19.26 36.76
CA SER A 412 -4.96 -18.34 37.54
C SER A 412 -4.21 -17.99 38.81
N SER A 413 -4.37 -16.77 39.32
CA SER A 413 -3.84 -16.36 40.62
C SER A 413 -4.25 -17.34 41.74
N ALA A 414 -5.40 -18.01 41.59
CA ALA A 414 -5.85 -19.08 42.48
C ALA A 414 -5.02 -20.37 42.38
N LEU A 415 -4.54 -20.75 41.18
CA LEU A 415 -3.65 -21.90 40.99
C LEU A 415 -2.24 -21.60 41.53
N ILE A 416 -1.75 -20.37 41.35
CA ILE A 416 -0.46 -19.92 41.91
C ILE A 416 -0.52 -19.86 43.44
N ALA A 417 -1.65 -19.44 44.02
CA ALA A 417 -1.85 -19.40 45.47
C ALA A 417 -1.89 -20.80 46.14
N GLN A 418 -2.12 -21.87 45.37
CA GLN A 418 -2.04 -23.25 45.89
C GLN A 418 -0.60 -23.77 46.00
N PHE A 419 0.37 -23.12 45.33
CA PHE A 419 1.79 -23.35 45.56
C PHE A 419 2.26 -22.43 46.68
N ALA A 420 1.92 -22.78 47.93
CA ALA A 420 2.52 -22.14 49.09
C ALA A 420 4.03 -22.41 49.08
N ASP A 421 4.85 -21.37 49.22
CA ASP A 421 6.28 -21.51 49.52
C ASP A 421 6.42 -22.45 50.72
N GLU A 422 7.19 -23.52 50.56
CA GLU A 422 7.55 -24.38 51.69
C GLU A 422 8.24 -23.49 52.73
N THR A 423 7.55 -23.22 53.82
CA THR A 423 8.12 -22.51 54.95
C THR A 423 9.18 -23.42 55.55
N ILE A 424 10.45 -23.04 55.36
CA ILE A 424 11.56 -23.66 56.06
C ILE A 424 11.31 -23.42 57.55
N ALA A 425 10.98 -24.49 58.28
CA ALA A 425 10.79 -24.43 59.72
C ALA A 425 12.08 -23.90 60.36
N PRO A 426 12.01 -23.02 61.37
CA PRO A 426 13.20 -22.58 62.08
C PRO A 426 13.82 -23.81 62.76
N ASP A 427 15.12 -24.00 62.55
CA ASP A 427 15.89 -25.02 63.25
C ASP A 427 15.70 -24.84 64.76
N ASP A 428 15.19 -25.88 65.43
CA ASP A 428 15.13 -25.94 66.89
C ASP A 428 16.56 -25.86 67.45
N GLU A 429 16.91 -24.72 68.04
CA GLU A 429 18.08 -24.60 68.91
C GLU A 429 17.90 -25.54 70.12
N ASN A 430 18.84 -26.48 70.27
CA ASN A 430 19.17 -27.14 71.53
C ASN A 430 20.68 -27.27 71.69
#